data_AF-A0A662HF02-F1
#
_entry.id   AF-A0A662HF02-F1
#
_cell.length_a   1.000
_cell.length_b   1.000
_cell.length_c   1.000
_cell.angle_alpha   90.00
_cell.angle_beta   90.00
_cell.angle_gamma   90.00
#
_symmetry.space_group_name_H-M   'P 1'
#
loop_
_entity.id
_entity.type
_entity.pdbx_description
1 polymer ?
#
loop_
_entity_poly.entity_id
_entity_poly.type
_entity_poly.pdbx_seq_one_letter_code
_entity_poly.pdbx_strand_id
1 'polypeptide(L)'
;MLLSRLYIGTSGWDYDDWIGPFYAEDKRLFSQYYEIFNTVEINSTFYSYPTLNFMKGLARIAPWGFKFSAKIPKEITHKKKVNTKLGVENDLNRFLGLLQPLKSERKLGALLIQLPPLARNEIPYFEDFLNILPSNKYRFSIEFRHDSWLCQEIYSMLEKYNIAFTIVDEPLLPPIVKVTAGFAYIRWHGRGERPWYYYMYTLKELEEWVPRIKEIMNSVGIVFGYFNNHFRGYAPRNALQMLSLLGLINKSQRLKLQEIDYYFSRKAIEITKEKAKKITPEKAELEELLLLFLNEKRLERAKGIPDSQVILEKVSDNLIKARVKNYRILIDVEKKLIKHDCEDWKKRCISMQFCKHMGKLFLVLPKKLGKSLLLKIIDEIDEWEFKEF
;
A
#
# COMPACT_ATOMS: atom_id res chain seq x y z
N MET A 1 -34.37 9.03 -7.10
CA MET A 1 -32.98 9.54 -7.03
C MET A 1 -32.06 8.53 -7.71
N LEU A 2 -31.27 8.95 -8.70
CA LEU A 2 -30.24 8.09 -9.27
C LEU A 2 -29.17 7.84 -8.21
N LEU A 3 -28.92 6.57 -7.87
CA LEU A 3 -27.82 6.18 -6.97
C LEU A 3 -26.49 6.70 -7.52
N SER A 4 -25.72 7.39 -6.66
CA SER A 4 -24.35 7.83 -6.98
C SER A 4 -23.47 6.66 -7.38
N ARG A 5 -22.55 6.87 -8.33
CA ARG A 5 -21.57 5.86 -8.73
C ARG A 5 -20.42 5.86 -7.74
N LEU A 6 -20.32 4.79 -6.95
CA LEU A 6 -19.23 4.59 -5.99
C LEU A 6 -18.14 3.69 -6.58
N TYR A 7 -16.90 4.16 -6.54
CA TYR A 7 -15.70 3.42 -6.89
C TYR A 7 -14.81 3.31 -5.65
N ILE A 8 -14.76 2.13 -5.04
CA ILE A 8 -13.84 1.82 -3.93
C ILE A 8 -12.77 0.86 -4.42
N GLY A 9 -11.51 1.20 -4.16
CA GLY A 9 -10.37 0.34 -4.43
C GLY A 9 -9.18 0.74 -3.56
N THR A 10 -7.97 0.50 -4.07
CA THR A 10 -6.74 0.78 -3.34
C THR A 10 -5.87 1.82 -4.04
N SER A 11 -4.97 2.39 -3.25
CA SER A 11 -3.85 3.21 -3.71
C SER A 11 -2.74 2.30 -4.21
N GLY A 12 -2.73 2.00 -5.51
CA GLY A 12 -1.84 1.04 -6.15
C GLY A 12 -2.37 -0.40 -6.12
N TRP A 13 -1.77 -1.26 -6.94
CA TRP A 13 -2.10 -2.70 -7.01
C TRP A 13 -0.85 -3.60 -6.97
N ASP A 14 0.32 -3.10 -7.34
CA ASP A 14 1.52 -3.92 -7.49
C ASP A 14 2.34 -3.93 -6.18
N TYR A 15 2.02 -4.87 -5.28
CA TYR A 15 2.65 -5.01 -3.97
C TYR A 15 3.01 -6.48 -3.67
N ASP A 16 4.29 -6.75 -3.43
CA ASP A 16 4.80 -8.10 -3.14
C ASP A 16 4.15 -8.74 -1.90
N ASP A 17 3.82 -7.93 -0.88
CA ASP A 17 3.22 -8.40 0.36
C ASP A 17 1.71 -8.66 0.25
N TRP A 18 1.13 -8.49 -0.95
CA TRP A 18 -0.24 -8.91 -1.26
C TRP A 18 -0.28 -10.34 -1.81
N ILE A 19 0.86 -10.94 -2.17
CA ILE A 19 0.96 -12.34 -2.61
C ILE A 19 0.80 -13.26 -1.40
N GLY A 20 -0.23 -14.10 -1.41
CA GLY A 20 -0.73 -14.85 -0.26
C GLY A 20 -2.08 -14.32 0.20
N PRO A 21 -2.15 -13.13 0.86
CA PRO A 21 -3.41 -12.63 1.37
C PRO A 21 -4.41 -12.28 0.26
N PHE A 22 -3.96 -11.68 -0.85
CA PHE A 22 -4.85 -11.18 -1.92
C PHE A 22 -4.58 -11.83 -3.27
N TYR A 23 -3.31 -11.85 -3.70
CA TYR A 23 -2.86 -12.48 -4.94
C TYR A 23 -2.49 -13.94 -4.70
N ALA A 24 -2.88 -14.81 -5.63
CA ALA A 24 -2.53 -16.22 -5.59
C ALA A 24 -1.04 -16.46 -5.94
N GLU A 25 -0.51 -15.66 -6.86
CA GLU A 25 0.86 -15.77 -7.36
C GLU A 25 1.42 -14.40 -7.79
N ASP A 26 2.72 -14.34 -8.05
CA ASP A 26 3.45 -13.12 -8.41
C ASP A 26 3.38 -12.73 -9.90
N LYS A 27 2.37 -13.26 -10.62
CA LYS A 27 2.17 -13.07 -12.06
C LYS A 27 0.85 -12.37 -12.34
N ARG A 28 0.82 -11.56 -13.40
CA ARG A 28 -0.41 -10.88 -13.88
C ARG A 28 -1.17 -10.15 -12.76
N LEU A 29 -0.45 -9.49 -11.86
CA LEU A 29 -1.02 -8.86 -10.66
C LEU A 29 -2.17 -7.89 -10.97
N PHE A 30 -2.04 -7.11 -12.05
CA PHE A 30 -3.12 -6.22 -12.48
C PHE A 30 -4.38 -7.00 -12.91
N SER A 31 -4.23 -8.17 -13.56
CA SER A 31 -5.37 -9.03 -13.91
C SER A 31 -6.09 -9.57 -12.69
N GLN A 32 -5.32 -10.13 -11.75
CA GLN A 32 -5.89 -10.58 -10.48
C GLN A 32 -6.59 -9.43 -9.73
N TYR A 33 -6.05 -8.20 -9.82
CA TYR A 33 -6.65 -7.02 -9.19
C TYR A 33 -7.97 -6.59 -9.84
N TYR A 34 -8.02 -6.45 -11.17
CA TYR A 34 -9.23 -5.95 -11.84
C TYR A 34 -10.40 -6.95 -11.85
N GLU A 35 -10.14 -8.23 -11.58
CA GLU A 35 -11.18 -9.24 -11.37
C GLU A 35 -11.98 -8.98 -10.08
N ILE A 36 -11.39 -8.24 -9.12
CA ILE A 36 -11.99 -7.94 -7.82
C ILE A 36 -12.44 -6.49 -7.71
N PHE A 37 -11.63 -5.54 -8.18
CA PHE A 37 -11.93 -4.11 -8.10
C PHE A 37 -12.15 -3.51 -9.48
N ASN A 38 -13.04 -2.52 -9.57
CA ASN A 38 -13.29 -1.75 -10.78
C ASN A 38 -12.59 -0.39 -10.78
N THR A 39 -11.71 -0.13 -9.81
CA THR A 39 -10.93 1.10 -9.74
C THR A 39 -9.60 0.92 -9.05
N VAL A 40 -8.64 1.78 -9.37
CA VAL A 40 -7.38 1.94 -8.64
C VAL A 40 -6.87 3.36 -8.76
N GLU A 41 -6.16 3.84 -7.72
CA GLU A 41 -5.37 5.07 -7.78
C GLU A 41 -3.92 4.73 -8.17
N ILE A 42 -3.46 5.22 -9.32
CA ILE A 42 -2.09 5.07 -9.78
C ILE A 42 -1.20 6.05 -9.00
N ASN A 43 -0.36 5.52 -8.10
CA ASN A 43 0.58 6.33 -7.31
C ASN A 43 1.99 6.37 -7.87
N SER A 44 2.38 5.45 -8.75
CA SER A 44 3.70 5.47 -9.39
C SER A 44 3.96 6.75 -10.18
N THR A 45 2.91 7.37 -10.73
CA THR A 45 2.97 8.66 -11.46
C THR A 45 3.44 9.82 -10.61
N PHE A 46 3.31 9.72 -9.28
CA PHE A 46 3.87 10.71 -8.36
C PHE A 46 5.40 10.76 -8.44
N TYR A 47 6.04 9.61 -8.57
CA TYR A 47 7.50 9.51 -8.53
C TYR A 47 8.14 9.82 -9.88
N SER A 48 7.49 9.41 -10.97
CA SER A 48 7.96 9.57 -12.35
C SER A 48 6.78 9.74 -13.30
N TYR A 49 6.96 10.55 -14.35
CA TYR A 49 5.98 10.61 -15.44
C TYR A 49 5.77 9.21 -16.05
N PRO A 50 4.53 8.80 -16.31
CA PRO A 50 4.26 7.52 -16.96
C PRO A 50 4.71 7.55 -18.42
N THR A 51 4.96 6.38 -18.99
CA THR A 51 5.17 6.28 -20.44
C THR A 51 3.83 6.18 -21.16
N LEU A 52 3.77 6.66 -22.40
CA LEU A 52 2.57 6.54 -23.23
C LEU A 52 2.18 5.07 -23.47
N ASN A 53 3.17 4.20 -23.67
CA ASN A 53 2.95 2.76 -23.87
C ASN A 53 2.35 2.10 -22.63
N PHE A 54 2.80 2.48 -21.43
CA PHE A 54 2.21 2.00 -20.19
C PHE A 54 0.72 2.39 -20.10
N MET A 55 0.38 3.65 -20.37
CA MET A 55 -1.00 4.14 -20.34
C MET A 55 -1.88 3.48 -21.42
N LYS A 56 -1.37 3.29 -22.64
CA LYS A 56 -2.06 2.52 -23.69
C LYS A 56 -2.28 1.06 -23.27
N GLY A 57 -1.29 0.44 -22.64
CA GLY A 57 -1.39 -0.93 -22.11
C GLY A 57 -2.50 -1.07 -21.08
N LEU A 58 -2.54 -0.16 -20.10
CA LEU A 58 -3.63 -0.11 -19.10
C LEU A 58 -5.00 0.13 -19.75
N ALA A 59 -5.09 1.09 -20.68
CA ALA A 59 -6.32 1.41 -21.40
C ALA A 59 -6.86 0.19 -22.16
N ARG A 60 -5.98 -0.62 -22.75
CA ARG A 60 -6.34 -1.83 -23.50
C ARG A 60 -6.76 -3.00 -22.60
N ILE A 61 -6.01 -3.24 -21.52
CA ILE A 61 -6.17 -4.46 -20.70
C ILE A 61 -7.31 -4.32 -19.67
N ALA A 62 -7.52 -3.12 -19.11
CA ALA A 62 -8.55 -2.93 -18.09
C ALA A 62 -9.96 -3.17 -18.67
N PRO A 63 -10.88 -3.81 -17.95
CA PRO A 63 -12.25 -4.01 -18.40
C PRO A 63 -13.03 -2.71 -18.68
N TRP A 64 -14.14 -2.82 -19.40
CA TRP A 64 -15.07 -1.69 -19.55
C TRP A 64 -15.61 -1.25 -18.18
N GLY A 65 -15.74 0.06 -17.99
CA GLY A 65 -16.19 0.65 -16.72
C GLY A 65 -15.09 0.81 -15.66
N PHE A 66 -13.91 0.18 -15.82
CA PHE A 66 -12.80 0.33 -14.87
C PHE A 66 -12.29 1.79 -14.83
N LYS A 67 -12.00 2.30 -13.63
CA LYS A 67 -11.51 3.68 -13.42
C LYS A 67 -10.12 3.74 -12.82
N PHE A 68 -9.23 4.43 -13.50
CA PHE A 68 -7.93 4.82 -12.98
C PHE A 68 -7.97 6.27 -12.51
N SER A 69 -7.84 6.48 -11.20
CA SER A 69 -7.40 7.78 -10.69
C SER A 69 -5.88 7.83 -10.74
N ALA A 70 -5.28 9.01 -10.82
CA ALA A 70 -3.83 9.13 -10.91
C ALA A 70 -3.32 10.29 -10.07
N LYS A 71 -2.23 10.05 -9.34
CA LYS A 71 -1.58 11.09 -8.54
C LYS A 71 -0.69 11.97 -9.42
N ILE A 72 -0.84 13.28 -9.28
CA ILE A 72 -0.04 14.26 -10.03
C ILE A 72 1.45 14.13 -9.63
N PRO A 73 2.40 14.22 -10.59
CA PRO A 73 3.83 14.15 -10.32
C PRO A 73 4.32 15.06 -9.18
N LYS A 74 5.26 14.55 -8.37
CA LYS A 74 5.92 15.32 -7.29
C LYS A 74 6.68 16.54 -7.79
N GLU A 75 7.05 16.55 -9.08
CA GLU A 75 7.64 17.71 -9.75
C GLU A 75 6.73 18.94 -9.61
N ILE A 76 5.43 18.77 -9.87
CA ILE A 76 4.42 19.82 -9.77
C ILE A 76 4.13 20.16 -8.30
N THR A 77 3.80 19.15 -7.49
CA THR A 77 3.23 19.37 -6.15
C THR A 77 4.25 19.62 -5.06
N HIS A 78 5.44 18.99 -5.10
CA HIS A 78 6.41 19.03 -4.00
C HIS A 78 7.66 19.84 -4.34
N LYS A 79 8.22 19.66 -5.55
CA LYS A 79 9.43 20.39 -5.96
C LYS A 79 9.11 21.84 -6.35
N LYS A 80 8.17 22.02 -7.28
CA LYS A 80 7.71 23.35 -7.69
C LYS A 80 6.64 23.91 -6.78
N LYS A 81 6.13 23.09 -5.84
CA LYS A 81 5.14 23.46 -4.82
C LYS A 81 3.85 24.05 -5.38
N VAL A 82 3.51 23.77 -6.64
CA VAL A 82 2.43 24.38 -7.46
C VAL A 82 2.67 25.85 -7.89
N ASN A 83 3.92 26.33 -7.85
CA ASN A 83 4.28 27.67 -8.30
C ASN A 83 4.17 27.81 -9.82
N THR A 84 3.17 28.56 -10.28
CA THR A 84 2.91 28.83 -11.70
C THR A 84 4.09 29.48 -12.42
N LYS A 85 4.91 30.27 -11.71
CA LYS A 85 6.12 30.91 -12.24
C LYS A 85 7.25 29.91 -12.56
N LEU A 86 7.16 28.67 -12.10
CA LEU A 86 8.15 27.62 -12.33
C LEU A 86 7.75 26.65 -13.47
N GLY A 87 6.81 27.05 -14.34
CA GLY A 87 6.40 26.25 -15.49
C GLY A 87 5.54 25.04 -15.13
N VAL A 88 4.81 25.10 -14.02
CA VAL A 88 3.90 24.02 -13.56
C VAL A 88 2.81 23.70 -14.60
N GLU A 89 2.34 24.70 -15.36
CA GLU A 89 1.35 24.49 -16.41
C GLU A 89 1.87 23.58 -17.54
N ASN A 90 3.13 23.75 -17.95
CA ASN A 90 3.75 22.91 -18.96
C ASN A 90 3.89 21.45 -18.48
N ASP A 91 4.31 21.26 -17.22
CA ASP A 91 4.39 19.95 -16.59
C ASP A 91 3.01 19.27 -16.48
N LEU A 92 2.00 20.04 -16.08
CA LEU A 92 0.62 19.58 -16.01
C LEU A 92 0.12 19.15 -17.39
N ASN A 93 0.26 20.00 -18.41
CA ASN A 93 -0.16 19.70 -19.78
C ASN A 93 0.55 18.45 -20.34
N ARG A 94 1.84 18.30 -20.07
CA ARG A 94 2.59 17.08 -20.39
C ARG A 94 1.97 15.85 -19.70
N PHE A 95 1.70 15.93 -18.41
CA PHE A 95 1.09 14.82 -17.67
C PHE A 95 -0.29 14.46 -18.21
N LEU A 96 -1.16 15.46 -18.44
CA LEU A 96 -2.50 15.27 -19.02
C LEU A 96 -2.44 14.66 -20.42
N GLY A 97 -1.44 15.02 -21.23
CA GLY A 97 -1.18 14.42 -22.53
C GLY A 97 -0.89 12.92 -22.44
N LEU A 98 -0.10 12.50 -21.45
CA LEU A 98 0.22 11.08 -21.22
C LEU A 98 -1.00 10.26 -20.77
N LEU A 99 -1.99 10.89 -20.13
CA LEU A 99 -3.23 10.24 -19.68
C LEU A 99 -4.32 10.16 -20.75
N GLN A 100 -4.10 10.73 -21.95
CA GLN A 100 -5.10 10.69 -23.03
C GLN A 100 -5.61 9.28 -23.36
N PRO A 101 -4.77 8.22 -23.41
CA PRO A 101 -5.27 6.87 -23.70
C PRO A 101 -6.32 6.38 -22.71
N LEU A 102 -6.18 6.72 -21.42
CA LEU A 102 -7.19 6.37 -20.41
C LEU A 102 -8.44 7.24 -20.56
N LYS A 103 -8.26 8.52 -20.91
CA LYS A 103 -9.37 9.47 -21.09
C LYS A 103 -10.25 9.12 -22.28
N SER A 104 -9.65 8.82 -23.44
CA SER A 104 -10.37 8.48 -24.68
C SER A 104 -11.24 7.25 -24.51
N GLU A 105 -10.74 6.26 -23.77
CA GLU A 105 -11.47 5.03 -23.42
C GLU A 105 -12.46 5.20 -22.26
N ARG A 106 -12.65 6.44 -21.77
CA ARG A 106 -13.49 6.77 -20.61
C ARG A 106 -13.09 6.00 -19.35
N LYS A 107 -11.82 5.62 -19.20
CA LYS A 107 -11.25 4.91 -18.04
C LYS A 107 -10.51 5.83 -17.06
N LEU A 108 -10.32 7.11 -17.39
CA LEU A 108 -9.78 8.09 -16.46
C LEU A 108 -10.82 8.50 -15.41
N GLY A 109 -10.45 8.34 -14.13
CA GLY A 109 -11.20 8.75 -12.93
C GLY A 109 -10.90 10.20 -12.56
N ALA A 110 -10.31 10.42 -11.39
CA ALA A 110 -9.89 11.72 -10.89
C ALA A 110 -8.36 11.84 -10.75
N LEU A 111 -7.87 13.07 -10.75
CA LEU A 111 -6.46 13.40 -10.61
C LEU A 111 -6.21 13.95 -9.21
N LEU A 112 -5.36 13.26 -8.45
CA LEU A 112 -5.04 13.63 -7.08
C LEU A 112 -3.85 14.59 -7.03
N ILE A 113 -4.08 15.77 -6.51
CA ILE A 113 -3.08 16.78 -6.15
C ILE A 113 -2.88 16.70 -4.64
N GLN A 114 -1.95 15.86 -4.20
CA GLN A 114 -1.51 15.89 -2.81
C GLN A 114 -0.43 16.95 -2.63
N LEU A 115 -0.71 17.95 -1.79
CA LEU A 115 0.30 18.95 -1.42
C LEU A 115 1.25 18.41 -0.34
N PRO A 116 2.49 18.91 -0.27
CA PRO A 116 3.37 18.69 0.87
C PRO A 116 2.74 19.27 2.16
N PRO A 117 3.24 18.90 3.36
CA PRO A 117 2.78 19.43 4.64
C PRO A 117 3.27 20.86 4.87
N LEU A 118 2.86 21.78 3.98
CA LEU A 118 3.16 23.19 4.03
C LEU A 118 1.91 23.98 4.41
N ALA A 119 2.10 25.03 5.19
CA ALA A 119 1.05 25.96 5.55
C ALA A 119 0.61 26.80 4.34
N ARG A 120 -0.60 27.37 4.42
CA ARG A 120 -1.18 28.18 3.33
C ARG A 120 -0.31 29.35 2.89
N ASN A 121 0.31 30.06 3.83
CA ASN A 121 1.18 31.20 3.56
C ASN A 121 2.47 30.80 2.81
N GLU A 122 2.87 29.54 2.84
CA GLU A 122 4.02 29.02 2.10
C GLU A 122 3.70 28.73 0.62
N ILE A 123 2.42 28.75 0.24
CA ILE A 123 1.93 28.54 -1.13
C ILE A 123 1.04 29.74 -1.56
N PRO A 124 1.62 30.95 -1.69
CA PRO A 124 0.84 32.17 -1.98
C PRO A 124 0.20 32.19 -3.38
N TYR A 125 0.66 31.33 -4.29
CA TYR A 125 0.20 31.20 -5.68
C TYR A 125 -0.82 30.06 -5.85
N PHE A 126 -1.48 29.64 -4.76
CA PHE A 126 -2.42 28.53 -4.79
C PHE A 126 -3.62 28.79 -5.73
N GLU A 127 -4.23 29.97 -5.67
CA GLU A 127 -5.37 30.30 -6.55
C GLU A 127 -4.94 30.42 -8.03
N ASP A 128 -3.74 30.96 -8.29
CA ASP A 128 -3.14 30.96 -9.64
C ASP A 128 -3.02 29.54 -10.19
N PHE A 129 -2.62 28.58 -9.34
CA PHE A 129 -2.59 27.17 -9.72
C PHE A 129 -3.99 26.61 -10.00
N LEU A 130 -5.02 26.98 -9.23
CA LEU A 130 -6.39 26.55 -9.52
C LEU A 130 -6.89 27.07 -10.87
N ASN A 131 -6.54 28.31 -11.22
CA ASN A 131 -6.91 28.94 -12.49
C ASN A 131 -6.39 28.19 -13.72
N ILE A 132 -5.21 27.56 -13.65
CA ILE A 132 -4.63 26.82 -14.78
C ILE A 132 -5.16 25.38 -14.89
N LEU A 133 -5.91 24.88 -13.90
CA LEU A 133 -6.44 23.51 -13.94
C LEU A 133 -7.64 23.44 -14.92
N PRO A 134 -7.60 22.56 -15.94
CA PRO A 134 -8.72 22.39 -16.87
C PRO A 134 -9.86 21.56 -16.25
N SER A 135 -10.50 22.06 -15.17
CA SER A 135 -11.52 21.36 -14.39
C SER A 135 -12.82 21.09 -15.17
N ASN A 136 -13.04 21.82 -16.27
CA ASN A 136 -14.09 21.53 -17.25
C ASN A 136 -13.83 20.24 -18.05
N LYS A 137 -12.58 19.79 -18.16
CA LYS A 137 -12.18 18.59 -18.89
C LYS A 137 -11.81 17.43 -17.97
N TYR A 138 -11.29 17.69 -16.78
CA TYR A 138 -10.80 16.67 -15.86
C TYR A 138 -11.33 16.88 -14.45
N ARG A 139 -11.46 15.78 -13.71
CA ARG A 139 -11.78 15.81 -12.28
C ARG A 139 -10.48 15.96 -11.50
N PHE A 140 -10.33 17.04 -10.76
CA PHE A 140 -9.19 17.27 -9.87
C PHE A 140 -9.63 17.21 -8.42
N SER A 141 -8.84 16.54 -7.58
CA SER A 141 -8.99 16.54 -6.13
C SER A 141 -7.72 17.06 -5.47
N ILE A 142 -7.85 17.87 -4.43
CA ILE A 142 -6.72 18.41 -3.67
C ILE A 142 -6.73 17.84 -2.26
N GLU A 143 -5.60 17.27 -1.87
CA GLU A 143 -5.35 16.73 -0.54
C GLU A 143 -4.34 17.60 0.18
N PHE A 144 -4.80 18.24 1.26
CA PHE A 144 -3.98 19.06 2.13
C PHE A 144 -3.37 18.23 3.25
N ARG A 145 -2.21 18.69 3.76
CA ARG A 145 -1.43 18.02 4.81
C ARG A 145 -1.10 18.96 5.98
N HIS A 146 -1.80 20.08 6.06
CA HIS A 146 -1.65 21.09 7.12
C HIS A 146 -3.04 21.69 7.43
N ASP A 147 -3.33 21.90 8.72
CA ASP A 147 -4.61 22.41 9.22
C ASP A 147 -4.99 23.83 8.74
N SER A 148 -4.01 24.69 8.44
CA SER A 148 -4.23 26.04 7.89
C SER A 148 -5.02 26.09 6.58
N TRP A 149 -5.21 24.95 5.92
CA TRP A 149 -6.07 24.81 4.73
C TRP A 149 -7.53 24.46 5.05
N LEU A 150 -7.82 24.04 6.28
CA LEU A 150 -9.13 23.52 6.70
C LEU A 150 -10.06 24.65 7.17
N CYS A 151 -10.37 25.58 6.25
CA CYS A 151 -11.21 26.73 6.53
C CYS A 151 -12.21 27.03 5.40
N GLN A 152 -13.26 27.80 5.71
CA GLN A 152 -14.39 28.04 4.80
C GLN A 152 -13.97 28.77 3.52
N GLU A 153 -12.97 29.66 3.59
CA GLU A 153 -12.43 30.36 2.43
C GLU A 153 -11.84 29.39 1.41
N ILE A 154 -11.13 28.35 1.87
CA ILE A 154 -10.55 27.33 0.99
C ILE A 154 -11.64 26.44 0.41
N TYR A 155 -12.64 26.02 1.19
CA TYR A 155 -13.75 25.22 0.67
C TYR A 155 -14.54 25.97 -0.42
N SER A 156 -14.86 27.24 -0.16
CA SER A 156 -15.55 28.11 -1.13
C SER A 156 -14.73 28.34 -2.39
N MET A 157 -13.40 28.46 -2.25
CA MET A 157 -12.49 28.56 -3.38
C MET A 157 -12.51 27.25 -4.21
N LEU A 158 -12.40 26.08 -3.58
CA LEU A 158 -12.47 24.80 -4.28
C LEU A 158 -13.81 24.61 -5.00
N GLU A 159 -14.92 25.02 -4.39
CA GLU A 159 -16.27 25.04 -5.00
C GLU A 159 -16.32 25.90 -6.26
N LYS A 160 -15.80 27.14 -6.20
CA LYS A 160 -15.71 28.04 -7.36
C LYS A 160 -15.01 27.40 -8.55
N TYR A 161 -13.96 26.60 -8.31
CA TYR A 161 -13.19 25.93 -9.36
C TYR A 161 -13.70 24.51 -9.71
N ASN A 162 -14.73 24.02 -9.01
CA ASN A 162 -15.24 22.64 -9.10
C ASN A 162 -14.13 21.59 -8.89
N ILE A 163 -13.32 21.79 -7.85
CA ILE A 163 -12.22 20.90 -7.45
C ILE A 163 -12.61 20.21 -6.15
N ALA A 164 -12.48 18.88 -6.09
CA ALA A 164 -12.86 18.14 -4.91
C ALA A 164 -11.83 18.32 -3.78
N PHE A 165 -12.30 18.67 -2.59
CA PHE A 165 -11.54 18.48 -1.36
C PHE A 165 -11.37 16.97 -1.13
N THR A 166 -10.13 16.50 -1.01
CA THR A 166 -9.88 15.11 -0.67
C THR A 166 -10.14 14.90 0.82
N ILE A 167 -11.18 14.12 1.11
CA ILE A 167 -11.54 13.70 2.45
C ILE A 167 -10.55 12.61 2.89
N VAL A 168 -9.84 12.82 3.99
CA VAL A 168 -8.79 11.90 4.48
C VAL A 168 -9.18 11.29 5.82
N ASP A 169 -8.81 10.02 6.03
CA ASP A 169 -8.66 9.43 7.37
C ASP A 169 -7.17 9.23 7.64
N GLU A 170 -6.61 10.05 8.51
CA GLU A 170 -5.18 10.03 8.84
C GLU A 170 -4.89 10.51 10.27
N PRO A 171 -3.67 10.30 10.80
CA PRO A 171 -3.39 10.60 12.20
C PRO A 171 -3.26 12.09 12.54
N LEU A 172 -2.92 12.95 11.56
CA LEU A 172 -2.61 14.36 11.82
C LEU A 172 -3.78 15.31 11.65
N LEU A 173 -4.72 14.99 10.77
CA LEU A 173 -5.82 15.87 10.40
C LEU A 173 -7.16 15.17 10.70
N PRO A 174 -8.17 15.91 11.17
CA PRO A 174 -9.48 15.34 11.41
C PRO A 174 -10.14 14.89 10.09
N PRO A 175 -10.95 13.82 10.09
CA PRO A 175 -11.63 13.33 8.90
C PRO A 175 -12.85 14.19 8.55
N ILE A 176 -12.60 15.42 8.09
CA ILE A 176 -13.61 16.40 7.73
C ILE A 176 -14.33 15.97 6.45
N VAL A 177 -15.65 15.81 6.53
CA VAL A 177 -16.50 15.51 5.37
C VAL A 177 -16.99 16.82 4.75
N LYS A 178 -16.37 17.23 3.64
CA LYS A 178 -16.78 18.37 2.82
C LYS A 178 -16.76 18.01 1.35
N VAL A 179 -17.80 18.42 0.65
CA VAL A 179 -17.98 18.20 -0.78
C VAL A 179 -17.90 19.56 -1.48
N THR A 180 -16.89 19.74 -2.31
CA THR A 180 -16.59 21.02 -2.98
C THR A 180 -16.62 20.91 -4.51
N ALA A 181 -17.16 19.81 -5.05
CA ALA A 181 -17.26 19.59 -6.49
C ALA A 181 -18.44 18.66 -6.78
N GLY A 182 -18.79 18.51 -8.08
CA GLY A 182 -19.81 17.54 -8.53
C GLY A 182 -19.44 16.06 -8.33
N PHE A 183 -18.35 15.77 -7.62
CA PHE A 183 -17.89 14.44 -7.22
C PHE A 183 -17.11 14.54 -5.89
N ALA A 184 -16.91 13.41 -5.23
CA ALA A 184 -16.10 13.33 -4.02
C ALA A 184 -14.88 12.41 -4.19
N TYR A 185 -13.84 12.66 -3.41
CA TYR A 185 -12.62 11.86 -3.36
C TYR A 185 -12.26 11.58 -1.90
N ILE A 186 -12.12 10.30 -1.54
CA ILE A 186 -11.85 9.85 -0.17
C ILE A 186 -10.57 9.03 -0.16
N ARG A 187 -9.72 9.22 0.85
CA ARG A 187 -8.55 8.36 1.07
C ARG A 187 -8.41 7.95 2.53
N TRP A 188 -8.26 6.64 2.73
CA TRP A 188 -8.02 6.07 4.05
C TRP A 188 -6.54 5.73 4.19
N HIS A 189 -5.78 6.52 4.97
CA HIS A 189 -4.36 6.28 5.19
C HIS A 189 -4.10 5.32 6.34
N GLY A 190 -4.96 5.36 7.36
CA GLY A 190 -4.81 4.60 8.59
C GLY A 190 -4.72 5.55 9.77
N ARG A 191 -4.94 5.02 10.99
CA ARG A 191 -4.79 5.78 12.24
C ARG A 191 -3.55 5.34 13.03
N GLY A 192 -2.59 4.72 12.35
CA GLY A 192 -1.37 4.19 12.95
C GLY A 192 -0.29 5.26 13.15
N GLU A 193 0.81 4.84 13.78
CA GLU A 193 2.03 5.67 13.91
C GLU A 193 2.89 5.59 12.63
N ARG A 194 4.09 6.17 12.62
CA ARG A 194 4.95 6.14 11.43
C ARG A 194 5.51 4.73 11.18
N PRO A 195 5.33 4.16 9.97
CA PRO A 195 4.62 4.71 8.81
C PRO A 195 3.09 4.57 8.93
N TRP A 196 2.34 5.68 8.77
CA TRP A 196 0.87 5.74 9.03
C TRP A 196 0.06 4.70 8.27
N TYR A 197 0.57 4.30 7.11
CA TYR A 197 -0.04 3.33 6.22
C TYR A 197 0.04 1.89 6.73
N TYR A 198 0.86 1.60 7.75
CA TYR A 198 0.90 0.27 8.34
C TYR A 198 -0.19 0.10 9.39
N TYR A 199 -1.42 -0.04 8.89
CA TYR A 199 -2.59 -0.02 9.74
C TYR A 199 -3.68 -0.90 9.15
N MET A 200 -4.30 -1.74 9.98
CA MET A 200 -5.47 -2.52 9.58
C MET A 200 -6.66 -1.93 10.29
N TYR A 201 -7.57 -1.29 9.55
CA TYR A 201 -8.81 -0.79 10.13
C TYR A 201 -9.60 -1.96 10.73
N THR A 202 -10.14 -1.75 11.91
CA THR A 202 -11.13 -2.63 12.51
C THR A 202 -12.49 -2.42 11.84
N LEU A 203 -13.40 -3.41 11.96
CA LEU A 203 -14.76 -3.26 11.43
C LEU A 203 -15.49 -2.06 12.05
N LYS A 204 -15.32 -1.83 13.36
CA LYS A 204 -15.91 -0.69 14.07
C LYS A 204 -15.47 0.65 13.49
N GLU A 205 -14.17 0.79 13.17
CA GLU A 205 -13.65 2.04 12.57
C GLU A 205 -14.16 2.23 11.13
N LEU A 206 -14.39 1.14 10.38
CA LEU A 206 -15.02 1.22 9.06
C LEU A 206 -16.52 1.55 9.17
N GLU A 207 -17.22 1.04 10.19
CA GLU A 207 -18.64 1.35 10.44
C GLU A 207 -18.87 2.85 10.68
N GLU A 208 -17.93 3.55 11.31
CA GLU A 208 -17.95 5.02 11.47
C GLU A 208 -18.04 5.76 10.13
N TRP A 209 -17.51 5.18 9.05
CA TRP A 209 -17.50 5.77 7.71
C TRP A 209 -18.78 5.51 6.91
N VAL A 210 -19.56 4.48 7.26
CA VAL A 210 -20.80 4.13 6.55
C VAL A 210 -21.78 5.31 6.44
N PRO A 211 -22.16 6.01 7.54
CA PRO A 211 -23.07 7.15 7.43
C PRO A 211 -22.46 8.30 6.62
N ARG A 212 -21.15 8.56 6.76
CA ARG A 212 -20.43 9.62 6.03
C ARG A 212 -20.43 9.36 4.53
N ILE A 213 -20.12 8.13 4.10
CA ILE A 213 -20.14 7.76 2.68
C ILE A 213 -21.56 7.87 2.12
N LYS A 214 -22.58 7.43 2.86
CA LYS A 214 -23.99 7.56 2.44
C LYS A 214 -24.40 9.02 2.28
N GLU A 215 -24.01 9.90 3.20
CA GLU A 215 -24.23 11.35 3.11
C GLU A 215 -23.59 11.93 1.84
N ILE A 216 -22.32 11.60 1.57
CA ILE A 216 -21.60 12.02 0.38
C ILE A 216 -22.29 11.49 -0.89
N MET A 217 -22.67 10.21 -0.92
CA MET A 217 -23.36 9.63 -2.07
C MET A 217 -24.71 10.28 -2.36
N ASN A 218 -25.36 10.88 -1.37
CA ASN A 218 -26.61 11.62 -1.58
C ASN A 218 -26.38 13.03 -2.15
N SER A 219 -25.18 13.59 -2.03
CA SER A 219 -24.86 14.95 -2.48
C SER A 219 -24.15 15.02 -3.84
N VAL A 220 -23.51 13.94 -4.30
CA VAL A 220 -22.77 13.92 -5.58
C VAL A 220 -23.09 12.72 -6.45
N GLY A 221 -22.91 12.86 -7.78
CA GLY A 221 -23.17 11.78 -8.73
C GLY A 221 -22.08 10.71 -8.80
N ILE A 222 -20.86 10.98 -8.30
CA ILE A 222 -19.72 10.05 -8.34
C ILE A 222 -18.87 10.21 -7.07
N VAL A 223 -18.44 9.09 -6.49
CA VAL A 223 -17.50 9.04 -5.37
C VAL A 223 -16.34 8.11 -5.71
N PHE A 224 -15.12 8.59 -5.55
CA PHE A 224 -13.91 7.78 -5.61
C PHE A 224 -13.33 7.60 -4.20
N GLY A 225 -13.03 6.38 -3.79
CA GLY A 225 -12.49 6.06 -2.47
C GLY A 225 -11.31 5.09 -2.57
N TYR A 226 -10.18 5.44 -1.98
CA TYR A 226 -8.96 4.63 -2.06
C TYR A 226 -8.36 4.34 -0.68
N PHE A 227 -8.24 3.06 -0.36
CA PHE A 227 -7.49 2.59 0.79
C PHE A 227 -5.99 2.62 0.49
N ASN A 228 -5.24 3.39 1.28
CA ASN A 228 -3.80 3.61 1.16
C ASN A 228 -2.99 2.98 2.30
N ASN A 229 -3.65 2.28 3.22
CA ASN A 229 -3.05 1.44 4.25
C ASN A 229 -2.52 0.11 3.67
N HIS A 230 -1.67 0.22 2.66
CA HIS A 230 -1.31 -0.82 1.70
C HIS A 230 -0.45 -1.96 2.25
N PHE A 231 0.09 -1.87 3.46
CA PHE A 231 0.94 -2.93 3.99
C PHE A 231 0.17 -4.25 4.20
N ARG A 232 0.82 -5.37 3.90
CA ARG A 232 0.35 -6.75 4.16
C ARG A 232 -0.98 -7.14 3.52
N GLY A 233 -1.48 -6.39 2.54
CA GLY A 233 -2.82 -6.63 1.97
C GLY A 233 -3.97 -6.11 2.84
N TYR A 234 -3.70 -5.21 3.79
CA TYR A 234 -4.76 -4.58 4.59
C TYR A 234 -5.69 -3.69 3.75
N ALA A 235 -5.13 -2.89 2.83
CA ALA A 235 -5.93 -2.05 1.94
C ALA A 235 -6.99 -2.83 1.13
N PRO A 236 -6.68 -3.90 0.37
CA PRO A 236 -7.71 -4.64 -0.35
C PRO A 236 -8.71 -5.31 0.59
N ARG A 237 -8.28 -5.78 1.77
CA ARG A 237 -9.19 -6.30 2.79
C ARG A 237 -10.20 -5.26 3.26
N ASN A 238 -9.72 -4.11 3.72
CA ASN A 238 -10.56 -3.05 4.27
C ASN A 238 -11.46 -2.42 3.19
N ALA A 239 -10.99 -2.35 1.93
CA ALA A 239 -11.81 -1.94 0.79
C ALA A 239 -13.01 -2.88 0.56
N LEU A 240 -12.79 -4.20 0.62
CA LEU A 240 -13.86 -5.19 0.50
C LEU A 240 -14.80 -5.18 1.70
N GLN A 241 -14.28 -5.01 2.92
CA GLN A 241 -15.09 -4.86 4.12
C GLN A 241 -15.99 -3.62 4.03
N MET A 242 -15.47 -2.49 3.56
CA MET A 242 -16.26 -1.28 3.33
C MET A 242 -17.38 -1.51 2.31
N LEU A 243 -17.08 -2.15 1.18
CA LEU A 243 -18.10 -2.54 0.20
C LEU A 243 -19.16 -3.47 0.83
N SER A 244 -18.76 -4.37 1.73
CA SER A 244 -19.68 -5.25 2.46
C SER A 244 -20.58 -4.46 3.41
N LEU A 245 -20.01 -3.56 4.22
CA LEU A 245 -20.74 -2.71 5.17
C LEU A 245 -21.73 -1.76 4.47
N LEU A 246 -21.39 -1.32 3.26
CA LEU A 246 -22.28 -0.51 2.42
C LEU A 246 -23.37 -1.34 1.71
N GLY A 247 -23.32 -2.67 1.79
CA GLY A 247 -24.25 -3.57 1.08
C GLY A 247 -24.02 -3.65 -0.43
N LEU A 248 -22.82 -3.29 -0.90
CA LEU A 248 -22.45 -3.18 -2.31
C LEU A 248 -21.49 -4.28 -2.78
N ILE A 249 -21.11 -5.20 -1.90
CA ILE A 249 -20.19 -6.29 -2.22
C ILE A 249 -20.85 -7.33 -3.14
N ASN A 250 -20.17 -7.68 -4.24
CA ASN A 250 -20.63 -8.74 -5.14
C ASN A 250 -20.13 -10.14 -4.72
N LYS A 251 -20.56 -11.20 -5.43
CA LYS A 251 -20.19 -12.59 -5.11
C LYS A 251 -18.67 -12.84 -5.16
N SER A 252 -17.99 -12.38 -6.20
CA SER A 252 -16.53 -12.55 -6.36
C SER A 252 -15.76 -11.85 -5.25
N GLN A 253 -16.14 -10.60 -4.96
CA GLN A 253 -15.57 -9.80 -3.88
C GLN A 253 -15.79 -10.43 -2.51
N ARG A 254 -16.96 -11.03 -2.25
CA ARG A 254 -17.26 -11.71 -0.99
C ARG A 254 -16.40 -12.96 -0.79
N LEU A 255 -16.25 -13.78 -1.83
CA LEU A 255 -15.36 -14.94 -1.79
C LEU A 255 -13.92 -14.52 -1.55
N LYS A 256 -13.45 -13.48 -2.26
CA LYS A 256 -12.11 -12.94 -2.04
C LYS A 256 -11.92 -12.40 -0.62
N LEU A 257 -12.92 -11.70 -0.06
CA LEU A 257 -12.86 -11.24 1.33
C LEU A 257 -12.74 -12.42 2.31
N GLN A 258 -13.50 -13.50 2.09
CA GLN A 258 -13.41 -14.72 2.90
C GLN A 258 -12.03 -15.38 2.78
N GLU A 259 -11.43 -15.43 1.59
CA GLU A 259 -10.07 -15.93 1.41
C GLU A 259 -9.04 -15.09 2.17
N ILE A 260 -9.14 -13.76 2.07
CA ILE A 260 -8.27 -12.83 2.81
C ILE A 260 -8.45 -13.00 4.32
N ASP A 261 -9.69 -13.04 4.81
CA ASP A 261 -10.02 -13.23 6.22
C ASP A 261 -9.52 -14.59 6.72
N TYR A 262 -9.68 -15.64 5.91
CA TYR A 262 -9.14 -16.95 6.20
C TYR A 262 -7.61 -16.89 6.31
N TYR A 263 -6.91 -16.24 5.37
CA TYR A 263 -5.46 -16.03 5.42
C TYR A 263 -5.02 -15.31 6.71
N PHE A 264 -5.76 -14.30 7.18
CA PHE A 264 -5.43 -13.60 8.42
C PHE A 264 -5.86 -14.36 9.68
N SER A 265 -6.86 -15.24 9.59
CA SER A 265 -7.31 -16.12 10.69
C SER A 265 -6.40 -17.33 10.87
N ARG A 266 -5.85 -17.87 9.76
CA ARG A 266 -4.78 -18.86 9.80
C ARG A 266 -3.52 -18.16 10.27
N LYS A 267 -3.08 -18.48 11.48
CA LYS A 267 -1.76 -18.06 11.96
C LYS A 267 -0.74 -18.44 10.87
N ALA A 268 0.07 -17.49 10.39
CA ALA A 268 1.09 -17.71 9.34
C ALA A 268 1.96 -18.97 9.55
N ILE A 269 2.05 -19.41 10.80
CA ILE A 269 2.53 -20.70 11.29
C ILE A 269 1.99 -21.92 10.53
N GLU A 270 0.68 -22.04 10.31
CA GLU A 270 0.10 -23.21 9.65
C GLU A 270 0.57 -23.35 8.19
N ILE A 271 0.79 -22.23 7.49
CA ILE A 271 1.32 -22.23 6.12
C ILE A 271 2.78 -22.69 6.11
N THR A 272 3.60 -22.21 7.07
CA THR A 272 4.99 -22.68 7.21
C THR A 272 5.02 -24.18 7.53
N LYS A 273 4.13 -24.66 8.41
CA LYS A 273 3.97 -26.09 8.72
C LYS A 273 3.49 -26.91 7.52
N GLU A 274 2.52 -26.42 6.73
CA GLU A 274 2.03 -27.10 5.52
C GLU A 274 3.09 -27.19 4.42
N LYS A 275 3.89 -26.13 4.23
CA LYS A 275 5.03 -26.17 3.31
C LYS A 275 6.12 -27.11 3.82
N ALA A 276 6.42 -27.10 5.12
CA ALA A 276 7.38 -28.00 5.74
C ALA A 276 6.95 -29.48 5.58
N LYS A 277 5.66 -29.80 5.67
CA LYS A 277 5.12 -31.16 5.43
C LYS A 277 5.36 -31.67 3.99
N LYS A 278 5.54 -30.78 3.01
CA LYS A 278 5.76 -31.14 1.59
C LYS A 278 7.24 -31.38 1.27
N ILE A 279 8.13 -31.03 2.18
CA ILE A 279 9.58 -31.25 2.08
C ILE A 279 9.93 -32.30 3.14
N THR A 280 10.93 -33.15 2.93
CA THR A 280 11.48 -33.97 4.03
C THR A 280 12.56 -33.13 4.72
N PRO A 281 12.27 -32.40 5.81
CA PRO A 281 13.13 -31.29 6.25
C PRO A 281 14.54 -31.76 6.64
N GLU A 282 14.65 -32.97 7.18
CA GLU A 282 15.93 -33.61 7.54
C GLU A 282 16.85 -33.83 6.33
N LYS A 283 16.27 -34.09 5.14
CA LYS A 283 16.97 -34.32 3.88
C LYS A 283 17.13 -33.06 3.02
N ALA A 284 16.42 -31.97 3.36
CA ALA A 284 16.42 -30.73 2.60
C ALA A 284 17.76 -29.98 2.67
N GLU A 285 18.12 -29.28 1.60
CA GLU A 285 19.26 -28.37 1.62
C GLU A 285 18.92 -27.07 2.37
N LEU A 286 19.95 -26.36 2.84
CA LEU A 286 19.78 -25.13 3.64
C LEU A 286 18.88 -24.09 2.94
N GLU A 287 19.07 -23.92 1.62
CA GLU A 287 18.30 -22.96 0.83
C GLU A 287 16.82 -23.34 0.73
N GLU A 288 16.50 -24.63 0.64
CA GLU A 288 15.12 -25.13 0.61
C GLU A 288 14.41 -24.85 1.95
N LEU A 289 15.11 -25.05 3.07
CA LEU A 289 14.60 -24.70 4.39
C LEU A 289 14.41 -23.19 4.54
N LEU A 290 15.31 -22.38 3.98
CA LEU A 290 15.17 -20.93 3.97
C LEU A 290 13.93 -20.48 3.17
N LEU A 291 13.61 -21.13 2.05
CA LEU A 291 12.42 -20.83 1.24
C LEU A 291 11.08 -21.09 1.96
N LEU A 292 11.10 -21.74 3.12
CA LEU A 292 9.92 -21.82 4.00
C LEU A 292 9.63 -20.47 4.70
N PHE A 293 10.66 -19.67 4.94
CA PHE A 293 10.60 -18.39 5.66
C PHE A 293 10.78 -17.16 4.76
N LEU A 294 11.17 -17.33 3.50
CA LEU A 294 11.31 -16.26 2.52
C LEU A 294 10.98 -16.74 1.10
N ASN A 295 10.76 -15.82 0.16
CA ASN A 295 10.53 -16.15 -1.25
C ASN A 295 11.84 -16.14 -2.07
N GLU A 296 11.81 -16.68 -3.29
CA GLU A 296 12.99 -16.77 -4.17
C GLU A 296 13.66 -15.41 -4.40
N LYS A 297 12.88 -14.37 -4.72
CA LYS A 297 13.39 -13.00 -4.89
C LYS A 297 14.14 -12.51 -3.66
N ARG A 298 13.68 -12.86 -2.45
CA ARG A 298 14.33 -12.45 -1.20
C ARG A 298 15.55 -13.30 -0.88
N LEU A 299 15.57 -14.57 -1.27
CA LEU A 299 16.75 -15.44 -1.17
C LEU A 299 17.88 -14.91 -2.07
N GLU A 300 17.55 -14.54 -3.32
CA GLU A 300 18.52 -13.92 -4.23
C GLU A 300 19.07 -12.60 -3.69
N ARG A 301 18.19 -11.76 -3.11
CA ARG A 301 18.62 -10.53 -2.42
C ARG A 301 19.46 -10.80 -1.17
N ALA A 302 19.27 -11.94 -0.50
CA ALA A 302 20.09 -12.36 0.62
C ALA A 302 21.48 -12.78 0.13
N LYS A 303 21.56 -13.64 -0.90
CA LYS A 303 22.81 -14.05 -1.56
C LYS A 303 23.62 -12.85 -2.06
N GLY A 304 22.96 -11.81 -2.57
CA GLY A 304 23.60 -10.58 -3.03
C GLY A 304 24.18 -9.67 -1.94
N ILE A 305 24.02 -9.97 -0.64
CA ILE A 305 24.72 -9.27 0.43
C ILE A 305 26.14 -9.86 0.54
N PRO A 306 27.22 -9.06 0.52
CA PRO A 306 28.58 -9.59 0.69
C PRO A 306 28.79 -10.26 2.06
N ASP A 307 29.56 -11.36 2.11
CA ASP A 307 29.92 -12.04 3.38
C ASP A 307 30.66 -11.10 4.34
N SER A 308 31.47 -10.17 3.81
CA SER A 308 32.18 -9.16 4.59
C SER A 308 31.28 -8.19 5.35
N GLN A 309 29.98 -8.14 5.03
CA GLN A 309 28.98 -7.35 5.75
C GLN A 309 28.28 -8.16 6.85
N VAL A 310 28.72 -9.39 7.14
CA VAL A 310 28.21 -10.22 8.24
C VAL A 310 29.26 -10.29 9.34
N ILE A 311 28.93 -9.81 10.52
CA ILE A 311 29.78 -9.89 11.71
C ILE A 311 29.11 -10.84 12.70
N LEU A 312 29.76 -11.96 12.99
CA LEU A 312 29.30 -12.93 13.98
C LEU A 312 29.89 -12.56 15.34
N GLU A 313 29.11 -11.87 16.18
CA GLU A 313 29.55 -11.38 17.49
C GLU A 313 29.58 -12.51 18.54
N LYS A 314 28.63 -13.44 18.48
CA LYS A 314 28.58 -14.66 19.29
C LYS A 314 27.85 -15.76 18.53
N VAL A 315 28.42 -16.96 18.48
CA VAL A 315 27.79 -18.13 17.86
C VAL A 315 27.97 -19.32 18.77
N SER A 316 26.85 -19.90 19.18
CA SER A 316 26.76 -21.11 20.00
C SER A 316 25.43 -21.79 19.72
N ASP A 317 25.24 -23.02 20.20
CA ASP A 317 23.99 -23.77 19.98
C ASP A 317 22.77 -23.09 20.63
N ASN A 318 22.98 -22.29 21.68
CA ASN A 318 21.90 -21.66 22.44
C ASN A 318 21.69 -20.18 22.12
N LEU A 319 22.71 -19.51 21.56
CA LEU A 319 22.70 -18.06 21.38
C LEU A 319 23.53 -17.64 20.16
N ILE A 320 22.89 -16.90 19.26
CA ILE A 320 23.53 -16.25 18.13
C ILE A 320 23.33 -14.74 18.25
N LYS A 321 24.42 -13.98 18.27
CA LYS A 321 24.44 -12.53 18.11
C LYS A 321 25.25 -12.20 16.87
N ALA A 322 24.66 -11.43 15.97
CA ALA A 322 25.31 -11.05 14.74
C ALA A 322 24.88 -9.66 14.29
N ARG A 323 25.66 -9.10 13.38
CA ARG A 323 25.25 -7.94 12.58
C ARG A 323 25.29 -8.32 11.11
N VAL A 324 24.29 -7.87 10.37
CA VAL A 324 24.28 -7.93 8.91
C VAL A 324 24.09 -6.51 8.42
N LYS A 325 25.11 -5.95 7.78
CA LYS A 325 25.26 -4.50 7.57
C LYS A 325 25.27 -3.78 8.92
N ASN A 326 24.42 -2.76 9.08
CA ASN A 326 24.29 -1.97 10.29
C ASN A 326 23.17 -2.46 11.21
N TYR A 327 22.58 -3.62 10.91
CA TYR A 327 21.42 -4.16 11.66
C TYR A 327 21.86 -5.30 12.57
N ARG A 328 21.36 -5.29 13.80
CA ARG A 328 21.64 -6.32 14.82
C ARG A 328 20.67 -7.48 14.67
N ILE A 329 21.15 -8.69 14.89
CA ILE A 329 20.35 -9.92 14.96
C ILE A 329 20.69 -10.64 16.26
N LEU A 330 19.67 -11.08 16.98
CA LEU A 330 19.76 -11.95 18.14
C LEU A 330 18.84 -13.14 17.91
N ILE A 331 19.38 -14.35 18.01
CA ILE A 331 18.62 -15.59 18.06
C ILE A 331 18.96 -16.24 19.40
N ASP A 332 18.01 -16.21 20.32
CA ASP A 332 18.08 -16.86 21.63
C ASP A 332 17.26 -18.15 21.54
N VAL A 333 17.96 -19.28 21.40
CA VAL A 333 17.36 -20.58 21.13
C VAL A 333 16.69 -21.15 22.38
N GLU A 334 17.22 -20.83 23.57
CA GLU A 334 16.63 -21.23 24.85
C GLU A 334 15.30 -20.52 25.08
N LYS A 335 15.24 -19.22 24.79
CA LYS A 335 14.01 -18.42 24.90
C LYS A 335 13.10 -18.50 23.67
N LYS A 336 13.51 -19.26 22.66
CA LYS A 336 12.84 -19.35 21.35
C LYS A 336 12.51 -17.97 20.79
N LEU A 337 13.48 -17.05 20.85
CA LEU A 337 13.28 -15.64 20.54
C LEU A 337 14.23 -15.20 19.44
N ILE A 338 13.68 -14.57 18.40
CA ILE A 338 14.46 -13.89 17.36
C ILE A 338 14.17 -12.39 17.43
N LYS A 339 15.22 -11.59 17.61
CA LYS A 339 15.17 -10.14 17.53
C LYS A 339 16.01 -9.61 16.38
N HIS A 340 15.49 -8.63 15.66
CA HIS A 340 16.20 -7.92 14.61
C HIS A 340 15.62 -6.51 14.43
N ASP A 341 16.44 -5.55 14.01
CA ASP A 341 16.09 -4.12 13.95
C ASP A 341 16.02 -3.56 12.52
N CYS A 342 16.07 -4.41 11.48
CA CYS A 342 15.92 -3.92 10.11
C CYS A 342 14.45 -3.64 9.76
N GLU A 343 14.23 -2.64 8.91
CA GLU A 343 12.88 -2.23 8.45
C GLU A 343 12.10 -3.35 7.74
N ASP A 344 12.79 -4.24 7.02
CA ASP A 344 12.14 -5.41 6.41
C ASP A 344 11.74 -6.43 7.48
N TRP A 345 12.48 -6.56 8.58
CA TRP A 345 12.13 -7.49 9.67
C TRP A 345 10.90 -7.05 10.45
N LYS A 346 10.77 -5.75 10.75
CA LYS A 346 9.58 -5.19 11.41
C LYS A 346 8.27 -5.61 10.72
N LYS A 347 8.32 -5.74 9.40
CA LYS A 347 7.18 -6.13 8.56
C LYS A 347 6.92 -7.64 8.56
N ARG A 348 7.93 -8.45 8.88
CA ARG A 348 7.94 -9.91 8.66
C ARG A 348 7.87 -10.71 9.96
N CYS A 349 8.33 -10.14 11.07
CA CYS A 349 8.30 -10.79 12.37
C CYS A 349 6.88 -11.22 12.77
N ILE A 350 5.87 -10.40 12.48
CA ILE A 350 4.46 -10.70 12.79
C ILE A 350 3.92 -11.90 11.99
N SER A 351 4.49 -12.19 10.82
CA SER A 351 4.17 -13.38 10.03
C SER A 351 5.17 -14.53 10.21
N MET A 352 6.11 -14.40 11.17
CA MET A 352 7.21 -15.35 11.38
C MET A 352 7.98 -15.65 10.08
N GLN A 353 8.22 -14.62 9.28
CA GLN A 353 8.97 -14.71 8.02
C GLN A 353 10.32 -14.00 8.18
N PHE A 354 11.29 -14.37 7.35
CA PHE A 354 12.63 -13.81 7.35
C PHE A 354 12.79 -12.68 6.34
N CYS A 355 13.53 -11.65 6.75
CA CYS A 355 14.04 -10.63 5.84
C CYS A 355 15.29 -11.17 5.11
N LYS A 356 15.77 -10.42 4.10
CA LYS A 356 17.02 -10.77 3.39
C LYS A 356 18.25 -10.84 4.31
N HIS A 357 18.30 -10.08 5.40
CA HIS A 357 19.45 -10.09 6.33
C HIS A 357 19.47 -11.37 7.18
N MET A 358 18.30 -11.84 7.63
CA MET A 358 18.17 -13.15 8.28
C MET A 358 18.56 -14.27 7.32
N GLY A 359 18.06 -14.23 6.08
CA GLY A 359 18.48 -15.16 5.03
C GLY A 359 20.01 -15.15 4.86
N LYS A 360 20.63 -13.97 4.80
CA LYS A 360 22.08 -13.85 4.68
C LYS A 360 22.83 -14.41 5.89
N LEU A 361 22.35 -14.14 7.11
CA LEU A 361 22.95 -14.69 8.32
C LEU A 361 22.99 -16.23 8.25
N PHE A 362 21.86 -16.87 7.92
CA PHE A 362 21.79 -18.33 7.81
C PHE A 362 22.70 -18.90 6.72
N LEU A 363 22.90 -18.19 5.61
CA LEU A 363 23.86 -18.59 4.56
C LEU A 363 25.33 -18.52 5.02
N VAL A 364 25.65 -17.69 6.02
CA VAL A 364 27.03 -17.51 6.53
C VAL A 364 27.30 -18.33 7.80
N LEU A 365 26.26 -18.70 8.56
CA LEU A 365 26.41 -19.57 9.72
C LEU A 365 27.02 -20.93 9.33
N PRO A 366 27.74 -21.60 10.25
CA PRO A 366 28.19 -22.97 10.02
C PRO A 366 27.02 -23.85 9.54
N LYS A 367 27.17 -24.50 8.37
CA LYS A 367 26.05 -25.17 7.67
C LYS A 367 25.24 -26.11 8.57
N LYS A 368 25.93 -26.89 9.42
CA LYS A 368 25.30 -27.80 10.38
C LYS A 368 24.45 -27.06 11.42
N LEU A 369 24.98 -25.98 12.00
CA LEU A 369 24.28 -25.15 12.98
C LEU A 369 23.08 -24.46 12.34
N GLY A 370 23.28 -23.78 11.20
CA GLY A 370 22.21 -23.08 10.48
C GLY A 370 21.06 -24.01 10.11
N LYS A 371 21.37 -25.21 9.60
CA LYS A 371 20.36 -26.23 9.28
C LYS A 371 19.62 -26.69 10.53
N SER A 372 20.33 -27.07 11.60
CA SER A 372 19.71 -27.55 12.84
C SER A 372 18.78 -26.51 13.47
N LEU A 373 19.18 -25.24 13.44
CA LEU A 373 18.39 -24.15 13.97
C LEU A 373 17.13 -23.89 13.13
N LEU A 374 17.22 -23.92 11.80
CA LEU A 374 16.04 -23.81 10.94
C LEU A 374 15.04 -24.93 11.21
N LEU A 375 15.52 -26.18 11.30
CA LEU A 375 14.66 -27.32 11.61
C LEU A 375 13.97 -27.15 12.96
N LYS A 376 14.71 -26.76 14.00
CA LYS A 376 14.14 -26.48 15.32
C LYS A 376 13.10 -25.35 15.28
N ILE A 377 13.36 -24.28 14.53
CA ILE A 377 12.39 -23.19 14.33
C ILE A 377 11.16 -23.71 13.59
N ILE A 378 11.30 -24.57 12.58
CA ILE A 378 10.18 -25.14 11.82
C ILE A 378 9.30 -26.02 12.70
N ASP A 379 9.91 -26.96 13.44
CA ASP A 379 9.21 -27.94 14.26
C ASP A 379 8.45 -27.27 15.40
N GLU A 380 9.08 -26.26 16.01
CA GLU A 380 8.57 -25.59 17.20
C GLU A 380 8.01 -24.20 16.90
N ILE A 381 7.71 -23.85 15.64
CA ILE A 381 7.43 -22.47 15.20
C ILE A 381 6.33 -21.75 16.02
N ASP A 382 5.37 -22.50 16.57
CA ASP A 382 4.32 -21.96 17.46
C ASP A 382 4.85 -21.40 18.78
N GLU A 383 6.01 -21.87 19.22
CA GLU A 383 6.67 -21.51 20.46
C GLU A 383 7.72 -20.42 20.26
N TRP A 384 8.02 -20.05 19.01
CA TRP A 384 8.99 -19.01 18.70
C TRP A 384 8.37 -17.62 18.66
N GLU A 385 9.03 -16.67 19.31
CA GLU A 385 8.69 -15.25 19.24
C GLU A 385 9.61 -14.51 18.28
N PHE A 386 9.03 -13.76 17.35
CA PHE A 386 9.76 -12.90 16.43
C PHE A 386 9.46 -11.45 16.82
N LYS A 387 10.47 -10.74 17.32
CA LYS A 387 10.31 -9.39 17.90
C LYS A 387 11.27 -8.39 17.28
N GLU A 388 10.95 -7.12 17.39
CA GLU A 388 11.93 -6.05 17.20
C GLU A 388 12.88 -5.99 18.40
N PHE A 389 14.00 -5.28 18.24
CA PHE A 389 14.95 -5.08 19.34
C PHE A 389 14.34 -4.30 20.49
#